data_AF-A0AAP2E4T1-F1
#
_entry.id   AF-A0AAP2E4T1-F1
#
_cell.length_a   1.000
_cell.length_b   1.000
_cell.length_c   1.000
_cell.angle_alpha   90.00
_cell.angle_beta   90.00
_cell.angle_gamma   90.00
#
_symmetry.space_group_name_H-M   'P 1'
#
loop_
_entity.id
_entity.type
_entity.pdbx_description
1 polymer ?
#
loop_
_entity_poly.entity_id
_entity_poly.type
_entity_poly.pdbx_seq_one_letter_code
_entity_poly.pdbx_strand_id
1 'polypeptide(L)' 'KFDYVIGAKVKGIENTVKLSDAPLIIIEGDEYLSSAIDPPPKFLRYQHHIGLITGIAWDHANVFPSEDEYVKQFDLFAD' A
#
# COMPACT_ATOMS: atom_id res chain seq x y z
N LYS A 1 -14.66 3.79 -15.56
CA LYS A 1 -13.28 4.21 -15.88
C LYS A 1 -12.55 4.40 -14.55
N PHE A 2 -11.30 3.96 -14.44
CA PHE A 2 -10.51 4.08 -13.21
C PHE A 2 -9.06 4.43 -13.52
N ASP A 3 -8.43 5.04 -12.53
CA ASP A 3 -7.01 5.33 -12.43
C ASP A 3 -6.32 4.28 -11.57
N TYR A 4 -4.99 4.20 -11.65
CA TYR A 4 -4.26 3.25 -10.82
C TYR A 4 -2.81 3.63 -10.57
N VAL A 5 -2.27 3.09 -9.48
CA VAL A 5 -0.84 3.07 -9.15
C VAL A 5 -0.47 1.65 -8.75
N ILE A 6 0.49 1.06 -9.46
CA ILE A 6 1.05 -0.26 -9.19
C ILE A 6 2.57 -0.15 -9.03
N GLY A 7 3.15 -0.85 -8.07
CA GLY A 7 4.58 -0.82 -7.77
C GLY A 7 5.44 -1.58 -8.79
N ALA A 8 4.84 -2.54 -9.50
CA ALA A 8 5.53 -3.39 -10.46
C ALA A 8 4.88 -3.36 -11.86
N LYS A 9 5.68 -3.71 -12.88
CA LYS A 9 5.16 -3.86 -14.26
C LYS A 9 4.26 -5.09 -14.34
N VAL A 10 3.02 -4.87 -14.76
CA VAL A 10 2.04 -5.93 -15.01
C VAL A 10 1.91 -6.14 -16.52
N LYS A 11 1.90 -7.41 -16.95
CA LYS A 11 1.74 -7.76 -18.37
C LYS A 11 0.43 -7.20 -18.91
N GLY A 12 0.51 -6.42 -19.99
CA GLY A 12 -0.65 -5.76 -20.60
C GLY A 12 -0.96 -4.37 -20.04
N ILE A 13 -0.15 -3.86 -19.10
CA ILE A 13 -0.22 -2.49 -18.61
C ILE A 13 1.09 -1.78 -18.98
N GLU A 14 0.99 -0.72 -19.80
CA GLU A 14 2.18 -0.01 -20.32
C GLU A 14 2.89 0.82 -19.24
N ASN A 15 2.13 1.53 -18.41
CA ASN A 15 2.64 2.41 -17.35
C ASN A 15 2.14 1.95 -15.98
N THR A 16 2.99 2.07 -14.96
CA THR A 16 2.66 1.76 -13.56
C THR A 16 1.74 2.78 -12.90
N VAL A 17 1.63 3.97 -13.49
CA VAL A 17 0.78 5.06 -13.01
C VAL A 17 -0.12 5.51 -14.15
N LYS A 18 -1.41 5.69 -13.83
CA LYS A 18 -2.39 6.33 -14.70
C LYS A 18 -3.23 7.26 -13.84
N LEU A 19 -3.25 8.54 -14.21
CA LEU A 19 -4.03 9.59 -13.56
C LEU A 19 -4.83 10.37 -14.60
N SER A 20 -6.07 10.69 -14.26
CA SER A 20 -7.02 11.45 -15.06
C SER A 20 -8.11 12.04 -14.15
N ASP A 21 -9.21 12.55 -14.71
CA ASP A 21 -10.39 12.97 -13.94
C ASP A 21 -11.31 11.78 -13.58
N ALA A 22 -10.75 10.58 -13.42
CA ALA A 22 -11.55 9.40 -13.07
C ALA A 22 -12.06 9.50 -11.63
N PRO A 23 -13.30 9.06 -11.34
CA PRO A 23 -13.86 9.13 -9.99
C PRO A 23 -13.34 8.04 -9.05
N LEU A 24 -12.51 7.12 -9.55
CA LEU A 24 -12.00 5.96 -8.83
C LEU A 24 -10.53 5.75 -9.17
N ILE A 25 -9.73 5.49 -8.13
CA ILE A 25 -8.34 5.08 -8.25
C ILE A 25 -8.11 3.78 -7.47
N ILE A 26 -7.32 2.87 -8.04
CA ILE A 26 -6.86 1.65 -7.38
C ILE A 26 -5.37 1.79 -7.10
N ILE A 27 -4.98 1.76 -5.83
CA ILE A 27 -3.59 1.96 -5.40
C ILE A 27 -3.11 0.67 -4.75
N GLU A 28 -1.95 0.16 -5.19
CA GLU A 28 -1.24 -0.90 -4.47
C GLU A 28 -0.82 -0.40 -3.09
N GLY A 29 -1.40 -1.00 -2.05
CA GLY A 29 -1.16 -0.64 -0.66
C GLY A 29 0.11 -1.30 -0.12
N ASP A 30 1.27 -0.75 -0.48
CA ASP A 30 2.58 -1.17 0.01
C ASP A 30 2.73 -0.90 1.52
N GLU A 31 3.11 -1.93 2.27
CA GLU A 31 3.30 -1.92 3.72
C GLU A 31 4.66 -1.43 4.19
N TYR A 32 5.56 -1.10 3.27
CA TYR A 32 6.83 -0.45 3.60
C TYR A 32 6.65 0.98 4.09
N LEU A 33 7.68 1.49 4.78
CA LEU A 33 7.71 2.87 5.31
C LEU A 33 7.39 3.90 4.21
N SER A 34 6.64 4.95 4.58
CA SER A 34 6.25 6.01 3.64
C SER A 34 7.45 6.79 3.11
N SER A 35 8.42 7.09 3.98
CA SER A 35 9.71 7.69 3.61
C SER A 35 10.73 7.54 4.74
N ALA A 36 11.99 7.95 4.50
CA ALA A 36 13.02 7.98 5.54
C ALA A 36 12.69 8.89 6.75
N ILE A 37 11.73 9.80 6.61
CA ILE A 37 11.30 10.74 7.65
C ILE A 37 9.84 10.52 8.11
N ASP A 38 9.11 9.62 7.45
CA ASP A 38 7.73 9.24 7.80
C ASP A 38 7.68 7.71 7.95
N PRO A 39 7.91 7.19 9.17
CA PRO A 39 8.01 5.76 9.42
C PRO A 39 6.74 4.98 9.11
N PRO A 40 5.52 5.43 9.43
CA PRO A 40 4.32 4.63 9.16
C PRO A 40 4.19 4.20 7.70
N PRO A 41 3.66 3.00 7.44
CA PRO A 41 3.52 2.49 6.09
C PRO A 41 2.72 3.35 5.13
N LYS A 42 3.02 3.23 3.83
CA LYS A 42 2.37 4.02 2.77
C LYS A 42 0.85 3.83 2.75
N PHE A 43 0.40 2.58 2.90
CA PHE A 43 -1.03 2.25 2.85
C PHE A 43 -1.88 2.94 3.93
N LEU A 44 -1.27 3.33 5.06
CA LEU A 44 -1.93 4.13 6.11
C LEU A 44 -2.09 5.63 5.74
N ARG A 45 -1.50 6.09 4.63
CA ARG A 45 -1.57 7.49 4.17
C ARG A 45 -2.60 7.72 3.08
N TYR A 46 -3.12 6.67 2.45
CA TYR A 46 -3.96 6.80 1.25
C TYR A 46 -5.43 7.14 1.51
N GLN A 47 -5.87 7.24 2.78
CA GLN A 47 -7.25 7.57 3.15
C GLN A 47 -8.28 6.81 2.30
N HIS A 48 -8.15 5.48 2.28
CA HIS A 48 -8.89 4.62 1.37
C HIS A 48 -10.37 4.56 1.74
N HIS A 49 -11.24 4.41 0.73
CA HIS A 49 -12.67 4.12 0.96
C HIS A 49 -12.93 2.62 1.12
N ILE A 50 -12.11 1.79 0.49
CA ILE A 50 -12.16 0.32 0.52
C ILE A 50 -10.72 -0.17 0.64
N GLY A 51 -10.44 -0.98 1.66
CA GLY A 51 -9.18 -1.69 1.84
C GLY A 51 -9.30 -3.16 1.48
N LEU A 52 -8.30 -3.72 0.79
CA LEU A 52 -8.23 -5.15 0.46
C LEU A 52 -6.89 -5.70 0.91
N ILE A 53 -6.91 -6.64 1.86
CA ILE A 53 -5.74 -7.39 2.30
C ILE A 53 -5.78 -8.76 1.62
N THR A 54 -4.75 -9.07 0.84
CA THR A 54 -4.64 -10.37 0.14
C THR A 54 -3.95 -11.44 0.99
N GLY A 55 -3.09 -11.03 1.90
CA GLY A 55 -2.36 -11.84 2.87
C GLY A 55 -1.47 -10.95 3.75
N ILE A 56 -0.95 -11.49 4.83
CA ILE A 56 -0.02 -10.82 5.75
C ILE A 56 1.12 -11.81 6.00
N ALA A 57 2.36 -11.39 5.76
CA ALA A 57 3.55 -12.18 6.03
C ALA A 57 4.66 -11.22 6.46
N TRP A 58 5.38 -11.54 7.54
CA TRP A 58 6.46 -10.68 8.03
C TRP A 58 7.69 -10.74 7.12
N ASP A 59 7.67 -9.95 6.05
CA ASP A 59 8.69 -9.89 4.99
C ASP A 59 9.62 -8.65 5.10
N HIS A 60 9.20 -7.65 5.87
CA HIS A 60 9.93 -6.38 6.09
C HIS A 60 10.63 -6.31 7.47
N ALA A 61 11.28 -7.40 7.89
CA ALA A 61 11.97 -7.52 9.18
C ALA A 61 13.13 -6.52 9.38
N ASN A 62 13.62 -5.91 8.30
CA ASN A 62 14.65 -4.87 8.33
C ASN A 62 14.15 -3.53 8.86
N VAL A 63 12.85 -3.26 8.76
CA VAL A 63 12.22 -2.01 9.23
C VAL A 63 11.21 -2.22 10.35
N PHE A 64 10.68 -3.44 10.48
CA PHE A 64 9.84 -3.86 11.60
C PHE A 64 10.57 -4.94 12.42
N PRO A 65 11.21 -4.59 13.55
CA PRO A 65 12.03 -5.50 14.33
C PRO A 65 11.28 -6.69 14.94
N SER A 66 9.95 -6.64 15.01
CA SER A 66 9.11 -7.72 15.51
C SER A 66 7.87 -7.93 14.64
N GLU A 67 7.40 -9.17 14.58
CA GLU A 67 6.15 -9.55 13.92
C GLU A 67 4.95 -8.80 14.52
N ASP A 68 4.90 -8.63 15.84
CA ASP A 68 3.85 -7.89 16.53
C ASP A 68 3.77 -6.42 16.06
N GLU A 69 4.92 -5.75 15.87
CA GLU A 69 4.96 -4.37 15.38
C GLU A 69 4.51 -4.26 13.91
N TYR A 70 4.84 -5.25 13.10
CA TYR A 70 4.41 -5.35 11.71
C TYR A 70 2.89 -5.58 11.62
N VAL A 71 2.37 -6.58 12.33
CA VAL A 71 0.92 -6.90 12.35
C VAL A 71 0.10 -5.73 12.85
N LYS A 72 0.60 -4.98 13.85
CA LYS A 72 -0.07 -3.77 14.34
C LYS A 72 -0.33 -2.71 13.25
N GLN A 73 0.47 -2.66 12.18
CA GLN A 73 0.22 -1.74 11.07
C GLN A 73 -1.04 -2.13 10.29
N PHE A 74 -1.32 -3.42 10.17
CA PHE A 74 -2.53 -3.93 9.53
C PHE A 74 -3.77 -3.73 10.42
N ASP A 75 -3.61 -3.83 11.74
CA ASP A 75 -4.68 -3.45 12.68
C ASP A 75 -5.07 -1.99 12.48
N LEU A 76 -4.09 -1.08 12.43
CA LEU A 76 -4.31 0.35 12.17
C LEU A 76 -4.94 0.65 10.80
N PHE A 77 -4.79 -0.25 9.83
CA PHE A 77 -5.41 -0.11 8.52
C PHE A 77 -6.87 -0.55 8.51
N ALA A 78 -7.24 -1.49 9.38
CA ALA A 78 -8.58 -2.04 9.49
C ALA A 78 -9.49 -1.21 10.42
N ASP A 79 -8.91 -0.40 11.29
CA ASP A 79 -9.59 0.54 12.21
C ASP A 79 -10.11 1.82 11.50
#